data_AF-A0A3C0J2R6-F1
#
_entry.id   AF-A0A3C0J2R6-F1
#
_cell.length_a   1.000
_cell.length_b   1.000
_cell.length_c   1.000
_cell.angle_alpha   90.00
_cell.angle_beta   90.00
_cell.angle_gamma   90.00
#
_symmetry.space_group_name_H-M   'P 1'
#
loop_
_entity.id
_entity.type
_entity.pdbx_description
1 polymer ?
#
loop_
_entity_poly.entity_id
_entity_poly.type
_entity_poly.pdbx_seq_one_letter_code
_entity_poly.pdbx_strand_id
1 'polypeptide(L)'
;MEDRSYQWKRFLVDHGQGTSLADGGFMYDPDSEWGRVYNPNAVSVEDARRTRRLVVLGPPGAGKSHLLRAEIDAAKQAGGMVFEVPDLRSYGSEGRFVS
;
A
#
# COMPACT_ATOMS: atom_id res chain seq x y z
N MET A 1 3.80 -19.63 12.43
CA MET A 1 4.57 -18.97 11.36
C MET A 1 5.27 -17.78 11.99
N GLU A 2 6.59 -17.65 11.83
CA GLU A 2 7.28 -16.41 12.20
C GLU A 2 6.71 -15.25 11.39
N ASP A 3 6.27 -14.19 12.07
CA ASP A 3 5.89 -12.93 11.43
C ASP A 3 7.16 -12.17 11.04
N ARG A 4 7.71 -12.51 9.88
CA ARG A 4 8.89 -11.82 9.34
C ARG A 4 8.46 -10.50 8.72
N SER A 5 8.51 -9.44 9.51
CA SER A 5 8.41 -8.07 8.97
C SER A 5 9.73 -7.69 8.31
N TYR A 6 9.67 -7.37 7.02
CA TYR A 6 10.82 -6.87 6.28
C TYR A 6 10.67 -5.36 6.07
N GLN A 7 11.72 -4.61 6.38
CA GLN A 7 11.77 -3.14 6.24
C GLN A 7 12.01 -2.72 4.79
N TRP A 8 11.24 -3.29 3.86
CA TRP A 8 11.36 -2.97 2.44
C TRP A 8 10.72 -1.63 2.13
N LYS A 9 11.45 -0.79 1.38
CA LYS A 9 10.90 0.43 0.81
C LYS A 9 9.70 0.09 -0.06
N ARG A 10 8.64 0.89 0.05
CA ARG A 10 7.37 0.69 -0.64
C ARG A 10 7.20 1.73 -1.71
N PHE A 11 6.75 1.27 -2.88
CA PHE A 11 6.44 2.13 -4.02
C PHE A 11 4.96 2.02 -4.36
N LEU A 12 4.42 3.14 -4.81
CA LEU A 12 3.07 3.30 -5.29
C LEU A 12 3.14 3.77 -6.74
N VAL A 13 2.13 3.46 -7.53
CA VAL A 13 1.98 4.00 -8.89
C VAL A 13 0.63 4.67 -8.97
N ASP A 14 0.59 5.78 -9.68
CA ASP A 14 -0.65 6.53 -9.90
C ASP A 14 -1.74 5.65 -10.52
N HIS A 15 -2.95 5.80 -9.99
CA HIS A 15 -4.09 5.05 -10.46
C HIS A 15 -4.36 5.33 -11.95
N GLY A 16 -4.56 4.27 -12.73
CA GLY A 16 -4.80 4.35 -14.17
C GLY A 16 -3.54 4.51 -15.01
N GLN A 17 -2.37 4.69 -14.39
CA GLN A 17 -1.09 4.58 -15.09
C GLN A 17 -0.65 3.11 -15.16
N GLY A 18 -0.05 2.75 -16.29
CA GLY A 18 0.55 1.42 -16.44
C GLY A 18 1.72 1.23 -15.48
N THR A 19 1.91 0.00 -15.01
CA THR A 19 3.09 -0.44 -14.26
C THR A 19 3.75 -1.56 -15.03
N SER A 20 5.07 -1.46 -15.23
CA SER A 20 5.86 -2.56 -15.79
C SER A 20 6.10 -3.62 -14.72
N LEU A 21 5.70 -4.86 -15.05
CA LEU A 21 5.95 -6.06 -14.24
C LEU A 21 7.12 -6.91 -14.80
N ALA A 22 8.10 -6.25 -15.41
CA ALA A 22 9.21 -6.90 -16.10
C ALA A 22 10.13 -7.72 -15.19
N ASP A 23 10.06 -7.55 -13.87
CA ASP A 23 10.86 -8.29 -12.90
C ASP A 23 10.11 -9.56 -12.41
N GLY A 24 9.98 -10.55 -13.29
CA GLY A 24 9.36 -11.83 -12.92
C GLY A 24 7.90 -11.73 -12.47
N GLY A 25 7.14 -10.74 -12.97
CA GLY A 25 5.77 -10.47 -12.54
C GLY A 25 5.67 -9.47 -11.38
N PHE A 26 6.79 -8.95 -10.89
CA PHE A 26 6.86 -7.86 -9.93
C PHE A 26 7.25 -6.55 -10.60
N MET A 27 6.92 -5.46 -9.92
CA MET A 27 7.37 -4.13 -10.32
C MET A 27 8.89 -4.09 -10.27
N TYR A 28 9.52 -3.74 -11.38
CA TYR A 28 10.95 -3.49 -11.45
C TYR A 28 11.33 -2.35 -10.49
N ASP A 29 12.37 -2.55 -9.67
CA ASP A 29 12.77 -1.62 -8.60
C ASP A 29 12.95 -0.19 -9.13
N PRO A 30 12.10 0.78 -8.73
CA PRO A 30 12.18 2.16 -9.19
C PRO A 30 13.48 2.89 -8.82
N ASP A 31 14.19 2.44 -7.79
CA ASP A 31 15.47 3.03 -7.37
C ASP A 31 16.69 2.41 -8.09
N SER A 32 16.50 1.36 -8.88
CA SER A 32 17.58 0.76 -9.70
C SER A 32 17.96 1.64 -10.90
N GLU A 33 19.10 1.33 -11.54
CA GLU A 33 19.63 2.08 -12.69
C GLU A 33 18.58 2.34 -13.78
N TRP A 34 17.75 1.35 -14.08
CA TRP A 34 16.70 1.41 -15.11
C TRP A 34 15.29 1.53 -14.54
N GLY A 35 15.16 1.67 -13.21
CA GLY A 35 13.90 1.70 -12.47
C GLY A 35 12.89 2.69 -13.02
N ARG A 36 13.32 3.94 -13.19
CA ARG A 36 12.51 5.03 -13.70
C ARG A 36 12.15 4.90 -15.18
N VAL A 37 12.90 4.12 -15.96
CA VAL A 37 12.55 3.85 -17.36
C VAL A 37 11.37 2.89 -17.44
N TYR A 38 11.36 1.87 -16.58
CA TYR A 38 10.27 0.89 -16.54
C TYR A 38 9.02 1.40 -15.82
N ASN A 39 9.19 2.20 -14.76
CA ASN A 39 8.11 2.69 -13.92
C ASN A 39 8.28 4.19 -13.62
N PRO A 40 8.10 5.07 -14.63
CA PRO A 40 8.37 6.52 -14.48
C PRO A 40 7.46 7.22 -13.48
N ASN A 41 6.26 6.66 -13.25
CA ASN A 41 5.26 7.21 -12.34
C ASN A 41 5.28 6.53 -10.96
N ALA A 42 6.28 5.70 -10.69
CA ALA A 42 6.43 5.11 -9.36
C ALA A 42 6.94 6.17 -8.37
N VAL A 43 6.26 6.28 -7.25
CA VAL A 43 6.60 7.17 -6.15
C VAL A 43 6.81 6.36 -4.88
N SER A 44 7.73 6.80 -4.03
CA SER A 44 7.91 6.19 -2.72
C SER A 44 6.71 6.52 -1.81
N VAL A 45 6.44 5.67 -0.82
CA VAL A 45 5.43 5.98 0.20
C VAL A 45 5.81 7.26 0.95
N GLU A 46 7.09 7.47 1.21
CA GLU A 46 7.62 8.67 1.85
C GLU A 46 7.30 9.94 1.04
N ASP A 47 7.43 9.89 -0.28
CA ASP A 47 7.04 10.99 -1.16
C ASP A 47 5.52 11.19 -1.19
N ALA A 48 4.76 10.08 -1.19
CA ALA A 48 3.30 10.12 -1.17
C ALA A 48 2.73 10.76 0.11
N ARG A 49 3.47 10.77 1.23
CA ARG A 49 3.09 11.48 2.48
C ARG A 49 2.92 12.99 2.28
N ARG A 50 3.48 13.56 1.20
CA ARG A 50 3.27 14.98 0.84
C ARG A 50 1.84 15.25 0.39
N THR A 51 1.11 14.22 -0.05
CA THR A 51 -0.27 14.35 -0.50
C THR A 51 -1.22 14.28 0.69
N ARG A 52 -2.19 15.21 0.76
CA ARG A 52 -3.15 15.26 1.89
C ARG A 52 -4.05 14.03 2.00
N ARG A 53 -4.28 13.31 0.90
CA ARG A 53 -5.18 12.16 0.81
C ARG A 53 -4.60 11.13 -0.15
N LEU A 54 -4.51 9.88 0.30
CA LEU A 54 -4.02 8.76 -0.49
C LEU A 54 -5.04 7.63 -0.46
N VAL A 55 -5.36 7.09 -1.63
CA VAL A 55 -6.19 5.89 -1.78
C VAL A 55 -5.32 4.78 -2.35
N VAL A 56 -5.18 3.68 -1.60
CA VAL A 56 -4.32 2.55 -2.00
C VAL A 56 -5.17 1.45 -2.62
N LEU A 57 -4.94 1.20 -3.90
CA LEU A 57 -5.64 0.19 -4.71
C LEU A 57 -4.69 -0.93 -5.12
N GLY A 58 -5.23 -2.11 -5.43
CA GLY A 58 -4.42 -3.24 -5.88
C GLY A 58 -5.05 -4.60 -5.55
N PRO A 59 -4.51 -5.70 -6.11
CA PRO A 59 -5.09 -7.02 -5.96
C PRO A 59 -5.04 -7.54 -4.51
N PRO A 60 -5.85 -8.55 -4.16
CA PRO A 60 -5.72 -9.27 -2.90
C PRO A 60 -4.26 -9.75 -2.71
N GLY A 61 -3.75 -9.67 -1.47
CA GLY A 61 -2.37 -10.08 -1.19
C GLY A 61 -1.27 -9.07 -1.55
N ALA A 62 -1.55 -7.98 -2.28
CA ALA A 62 -0.54 -6.96 -2.65
C ALA A 62 0.03 -6.11 -1.48
N GLY A 63 -0.29 -6.44 -0.23
CA GLY A 63 0.29 -5.76 0.94
C GLY A 63 -0.37 -4.43 1.35
N LYS A 64 -1.52 -4.05 0.78
CA LYS A 64 -2.24 -2.80 1.11
C LYS A 64 -2.47 -2.60 2.61
N SER A 65 -3.02 -3.61 3.30
CA SER A 65 -3.28 -3.54 4.74
C SER A 65 -1.99 -3.47 5.56
N HIS A 66 -0.89 -4.05 5.06
CA HIS A 66 0.40 -4.00 5.73
C HIS A 66 1.02 -2.60 5.62
N LEU A 67 0.94 -1.97 4.43
CA LEU A 67 1.33 -0.59 4.22
C LEU A 67 0.53 0.36 5.11
N LEU A 68 -0.80 0.23 5.15
CA LEU A 68 -1.65 1.09 5.99
C LEU A 68 -1.32 0.97 7.48
N ARG A 69 -1.08 -0.26 7.98
CA ARG A 69 -0.66 -0.49 9.38
C ARG A 69 0.67 0.18 9.68
N ALA A 70 1.67 0.05 8.80
CA ALA A 70 2.96 0.70 9.00
C ALA A 70 2.84 2.23 9.08
N GLU A 71 2.00 2.84 8.25
CA GLU A 71 1.77 4.29 8.29
C GLU A 71 0.98 4.73 9.54
N ILE A 72 0.01 3.94 9.98
CA ILE A 72 -0.72 4.15 11.25
C ILE A 72 0.25 4.09 12.43
N ASP A 73 1.12 3.08 12.48
CA ASP A 73 2.07 2.89 13.57
C ASP A 73 3.11 4.02 13.59
N ALA A 74 3.61 4.42 12.42
CA ALA A 74 4.50 5.57 12.27
C ALA A 74 3.84 6.87 12.75
N ALA A 75 2.57 7.10 12.41
CA ALA A 75 1.82 8.28 12.85
C ALA A 75 1.60 8.29 14.37
N LYS A 76 1.29 7.14 14.98
CA LYS A 76 1.18 6.98 16.44
C LYS A 76 2.50 7.27 17.14
N GLN A 77 3.61 6.74 16.61
CA GLN A 77 4.96 6.96 17.15
C GLN A 77 5.39 8.43 17.08
N ALA A 78 4.98 9.15 16.03
CA ALA A 78 5.20 10.59 15.90
C ALA A 78 4.31 11.45 16.81
N GLY A 79 3.44 10.84 17.62
CA GLY A 79 2.49 11.56 18.49
C GLY A 79 1.28 12.14 17.73
N GLY A 80 1.04 11.69 16.50
CA GLY A 80 -0.12 12.12 15.72
C GLY A 80 -1.43 11.54 16.23
N MET A 81 -2.52 12.29 16.06
CA MET A 81 -3.87 11.76 16.28
C MET A 81 -4.24 10.87 15.09
N VAL A 82 -4.49 9.59 15.35
CA VAL A 82 -4.89 8.62 14.33
C VAL A 82 -6.33 8.18 14.58
N PHE A 83 -7.18 8.30 13.56
CA PHE A 83 -8.53 7.74 13.56
C PHE A 83 -8.58 6.56 12.61
N GLU A 84 -8.78 5.36 13.15
CA GLU A 84 -8.89 4.13 12.37
C GLU A 84 -10.35 3.80 12.15
N VAL A 85 -10.75 3.65 10.89
CA VAL A 85 -12.05 3.07 10.56
C VAL A 85 -11.95 1.56 10.75
N PRO A 86 -12.88 0.92 11.50
CA PRO A 86 -12.91 -0.52 11.67
C PRO A 86 -12.91 -1.27 10.32
N ASP A 87 -12.33 -2.48 10.28
CA ASP A 87 -12.35 -3.31 9.08
C ASP A 87 -13.79 -3.58 8.66
N LEU A 88 -14.21 -2.97 7.55
CA LEU A 88 -15.58 -3.08 7.06
C LEU A 88 -16.01 -4.52 6.80
N ARG A 89 -15.04 -5.43 6.55
CA ARG A 89 -15.32 -6.87 6.36
C ARG A 89 -15.89 -7.52 7.62
N SER A 90 -15.55 -7.04 8.82
CA SER A 90 -16.11 -7.59 10.07
C SER A 90 -17.59 -7.24 10.26
N TYR A 91 -18.14 -6.29 9.50
CA TYR A 91 -19.53 -5.87 9.54
C TYR A 91 -20.37 -6.45 8.38
N GLY A 92 -19.74 -7.23 7.50
CA GLY A 92 -20.35 -7.87 6.33
C GLY A 92 -20.96 -9.23 6.63
N SER A 93 -21.71 -9.39 7.74
CA SER A 93 -22.49 -10.63 7.90
C SER A 93 -23.61 -10.65 6.85
N GLU A 94 -23.59 -11.66 5.98
CA GLU A 94 -24.60 -11.91 4.94
C GLU A 94 -25.95 -12.39 5.52
N GLY A 95 -26.06 -12.55 6.84
CA GLY A 95 -27.29 -12.93 7.55
C GLY A 95 -28.45 -11.94 7.44
N ARG A 96 -28.32 -10.87 6.65
CA ARG A 96 -29.38 -9.89 6.39
C ARG A 96 -30.26 -10.24 5.16
N PHE A 97 -29.97 -11.34 4.46
CA PHE A 97 -30.70 -11.77 3.25
C PHE A 97 -31.41 -13.12 3.36
N VAL A 98 -31.57 -13.67 4.58
CA VAL A 98 -32.36 -14.90 4.78
C VAL A 98 -33.66 -14.52 5.49
N SER A 99 -34.76 -14.41 4.73
CA SER A 99 -36.13 -14.45 5.24
C SER A 99 -36.78 -15.75 4.80
#